data_AF-A0A2D4HVR2-F1
#
_entry.id   AF-A0A2D4HVR2-F1
#
_cell.length_a   1.000
_cell.length_b   1.000
_cell.length_c   1.000
_cell.angle_alpha   90.00
_cell.angle_beta   90.00
_cell.angle_gamma   90.00
#
_symmetry.space_group_name_H-M   'P 1'
#
loop_
_entity.id
_entity.type
_entity.pdbx_description
1 polymer ?
#
loop_
_entity_poly.entity_id
_entity_poly.type
_entity_poly.pdbx_seq_one_letter_code
_entity_poly.pdbx_strand_id
1 'polypeptide(L)'
;NNSSRFGKFVQLNFCQKGNIQGGKIVDYLLEKNRVVRQNPGERNYHIFYALLAGIEGEKKDAFYLSAPENYHYLNQSACVADKTINDAEAFKEVITAMEVMQFTTEEVQDVLRLLAGILHLG
;
A
#
# COMPACT_ATOMS: atom_id res chain seq x y z
N ASN A 1 -11.15 3.33 9.26
CA ASN A 1 -10.17 4.44 9.21
C ASN A 1 -9.47 4.51 7.86
N ASN A 2 -9.76 5.50 7.00
CA ASN A 2 -9.11 5.67 5.67
C ASN A 2 -8.68 7.13 5.43
N SER A 3 -7.85 7.66 6.34
CA SER A 3 -7.35 9.04 6.25
C SER A 3 -6.29 9.13 5.15
N SER A 4 -6.46 10.08 4.21
CA SER A 4 -5.41 10.40 3.24
C SER A 4 -4.21 11.02 3.95
N ARG A 5 -3.05 10.38 3.85
CA ARG A 5 -1.79 10.84 4.45
C ARG A 5 -0.86 11.56 3.45
N PHE A 6 -1.44 12.01 2.35
CA PHE A 6 -0.83 12.90 1.36
C PHE A 6 -1.96 13.71 0.71
N GLY A 7 -1.63 14.93 0.27
CA GLY A 7 -2.50 15.73 -0.59
C GLY A 7 -2.32 15.31 -2.04
N LYS A 8 -3.38 15.36 -2.84
CA LYS A 8 -3.30 15.07 -4.27
C LYS A 8 -3.99 16.15 -5.09
N PHE A 9 -3.34 16.60 -6.16
CA PHE A 9 -3.96 17.41 -7.21
C PHE A 9 -4.14 16.55 -8.45
N VAL A 10 -5.38 16.40 -8.89
CA VAL A 10 -5.73 15.60 -10.06
C VAL A 10 -6.11 16.56 -11.19
N GLN A 11 -5.31 16.57 -12.24
CA GLN A 11 -5.55 17.31 -13.47
C GLN A 11 -6.10 16.37 -14.53
N LEU A 12 -7.24 16.71 -15.13
CA LEU A 12 -7.80 16.03 -16.30
C LEU A 12 -7.63 16.91 -17.53
N ASN A 13 -7.11 16.34 -18.61
CA ASN A 13 -6.87 17.04 -19.87
C ASN A 13 -7.98 16.67 -20.86
N PHE A 14 -8.64 17.68 -21.42
CA PHE A 14 -9.72 17.51 -22.39
C PHE A 14 -9.32 18.09 -23.74
N CYS A 15 -9.73 17.43 -24.83
CA CYS A 15 -9.58 18.01 -26.16
C CYS A 15 -10.61 19.13 -26.38
N GLN A 16 -10.45 19.90 -27.47
CA GLN A 16 -11.42 20.95 -27.85
C GLN A 16 -12.86 20.43 -28.03
N LYS A 17 -13.03 19.14 -28.34
CA LYS A 17 -14.35 18.49 -28.48
C LYS A 17 -14.94 18.01 -27.14
N GLY A 18 -14.23 18.20 -26.02
CA GLY A 18 -14.69 17.81 -24.67
C GLY A 18 -14.38 16.37 -24.26
N ASN A 19 -13.69 15.58 -25.09
CA ASN A 19 -13.28 14.21 -24.73
C ASN A 19 -12.01 14.22 -23.86
N ILE A 20 -11.92 13.29 -22.91
CA ILE A 20 -10.72 13.09 -22.09
C ILE A 20 -9.56 12.61 -22.98
N GLN A 21 -8.42 13.30 -22.91
CA GLN A 21 -7.18 12.92 -23.57
C GLN A 21 -6.15 12.31 -22.60
N GLY A 22 -6.29 12.59 -21.31
CA GLY A 22 -5.41 12.06 -20.29
C GLY A 22 -5.56 12.80 -18.97
N GLY A 23 -4.61 12.59 -18.07
CA GLY A 23 -4.57 13.28 -16.79
C GLY A 23 -3.19 13.22 -16.15
N LYS A 24 -3.03 13.99 -15.08
CA LYS A 24 -1.82 14.02 -14.26
C LYS A 24 -2.22 14.07 -12.80
N ILE A 25 -1.54 13.30 -11.97
CA ILE A 25 -1.66 13.38 -10.52
C ILE A 25 -0.37 13.99 -9.99
N VAL A 26 -0.49 14.96 -9.07
CA VAL A 26 0.63 15.53 -8.33
C VAL A 26 0.37 15.33 -6.86
N ASP A 27 1.29 14.62 -6.21
CA ASP A 27 1.21 14.30 -4.79
C ASP A 27 2.00 15.30 -3.95
N TYR A 28 1.46 15.64 -2.78
CA TYR A 28 2.03 16.61 -1.84
C TYR A 28 2.11 16.01 -0.45
N LEU A 29 3.24 16.25 0.22
CA LEU A 29 3.40 16.05 1.67
C LEU A 29 2.99 14.66 2.17
N LEU A 30 3.54 13.61 1.55
CA LEU A 30 3.41 12.25 2.09
C LEU A 30 3.97 12.19 3.53
N GLU A 31 3.16 11.71 4.46
CA GLU A 31 3.53 11.54 5.87
C GLU A 31 4.50 10.35 6.03
N LYS A 32 5.77 10.53 5.65
CA LYS A 32 6.78 9.46 5.65
C LYS A 32 7.04 8.87 7.03
N ASN A 33 6.98 9.69 8.09
CA ASN A 33 7.24 9.27 9.47
C ASN A 33 6.28 8.16 9.94
N ARG A 34 5.07 8.09 9.36
CA ARG A 34 4.09 7.05 9.67
C ARG A 34 4.61 5.63 9.45
N VAL A 35 5.56 5.45 8.54
CA VAL A 35 6.16 4.13 8.27
C VAL A 35 6.86 3.59 9.51
N VAL A 36 7.62 4.42 10.23
CA VAL A 36 8.46 3.98 11.34
C VAL A 36 7.78 4.13 12.71
N ARG A 37 6.79 5.02 12.82
CA ARG A 37 6.06 5.28 14.07
C ARG A 37 4.60 5.65 13.81
N GLN A 38 3.70 5.05 14.58
CA GLN A 38 2.27 5.38 14.56
C GLN A 38 1.81 5.84 15.94
N ASN A 39 0.77 6.69 15.98
CA ASN A 39 0.15 7.06 17.26
C ASN A 39 -0.64 5.87 17.83
N PRO A 40 -0.85 5.80 19.16
CA PRO A 40 -1.68 4.75 19.77
C PRO A 40 -3.05 4.66 19.11
N GLY A 41 -3.48 3.44 18.76
CA GLY A 41 -4.75 3.18 18.07
C GLY A 41 -4.74 3.47 16.56
N GLU A 42 -3.66 4.00 15.98
CA GLU A 42 -3.54 4.18 14.54
C GLU A 42 -2.80 3.03 13.87
N ARG A 43 -3.19 2.68 12.63
CA ARG A 43 -2.45 1.76 11.78
C ARG A 43 -1.36 2.49 10.98
N ASN A 44 -0.40 1.71 10.47
CA ASN A 44 0.49 2.12 9.39
C ASN A 44 -0.28 2.20 8.04
N TYR A 45 0.40 2.44 6.93
CA TYR A 45 -0.23 2.41 5.60
C TYR A 45 -0.85 1.04 5.31
N HIS A 46 -2.04 1.03 4.69
CA HIS A 46 -2.83 -0.18 4.42
C HIS A 46 -2.06 -1.26 3.67
N ILE A 47 -1.16 -0.85 2.77
CA ILE A 47 -0.43 -1.78 1.91
C ILE A 47 0.42 -2.79 2.69
N PHE A 48 0.93 -2.46 3.88
CA PHE A 48 1.68 -3.41 4.70
C PHE A 48 0.78 -4.55 5.21
N TYR A 49 -0.40 -4.21 5.70
CA TYR A 49 -1.37 -5.20 6.17
C TYR A 49 -1.95 -6.01 5.01
N ALA A 50 -2.24 -5.34 3.89
CA ALA A 50 -2.70 -5.99 2.66
C ALA A 50 -1.66 -6.99 2.12
N LEU A 51 -0.38 -6.61 2.07
CA LEU A 51 0.71 -7.51 1.68
C LEU A 51 0.72 -8.77 2.56
N LEU A 52 0.71 -8.61 3.89
CA LEU A 52 0.78 -9.73 4.83
C LEU A 52 -0.46 -10.64 4.79
N ALA A 53 -1.63 -10.07 4.48
CA ALA A 53 -2.90 -10.79 4.40
C ALA A 53 -3.12 -11.47 3.04
N GLY A 54 -2.64 -10.88 1.95
CA GLY A 54 -2.94 -11.31 0.59
C GLY A 54 -1.84 -12.13 -0.09
N ILE A 55 -0.61 -12.15 0.45
CA ILE A 55 0.47 -12.99 -0.08
C ILE A 55 0.43 -14.37 0.55
N GLU A 56 0.41 -15.41 -0.29
CA GLU A 56 0.27 -16.80 0.13
C GLU A 56 1.31 -17.71 -0.55
N GLY A 57 1.50 -18.90 0.01
CA GLY A 57 2.35 -19.95 -0.56
C GLY A 57 3.81 -19.55 -0.73
N GLU A 58 4.42 -20.03 -1.81
CA GLU A 58 5.86 -19.87 -2.09
C GLU A 58 6.34 -18.42 -2.08
N LYS A 59 5.49 -17.46 -2.46
CA LYS A 59 5.85 -16.03 -2.45
C LYS A 59 5.98 -15.48 -1.03
N LYS A 60 5.14 -15.94 -0.10
CA LYS A 60 5.23 -15.53 1.31
C LYS A 60 6.53 -16.01 1.93
N ASP A 61 6.90 -17.25 1.64
CA ASP A 61 8.14 -17.86 2.11
C ASP A 61 9.37 -17.19 1.47
N ALA A 62 9.32 -16.90 0.17
CA ALA A 62 10.40 -16.21 -0.56
C ALA A 62 10.68 -14.80 -0.03
N PHE A 63 9.67 -14.12 0.55
CA PHE A 63 9.82 -12.80 1.18
C PHE A 63 10.01 -12.87 2.69
N TYR A 64 10.08 -14.07 3.27
CA TYR A 64 10.22 -14.32 4.71
C TYR A 64 9.15 -13.61 5.55
N LEU A 65 7.91 -13.56 5.05
CA LEU A 65 6.86 -12.76 5.67
C LEU A 65 6.13 -13.49 6.82
N SER A 66 6.06 -12.85 7.97
CA SER A 66 5.35 -13.34 9.17
C SER A 66 4.06 -12.56 9.48
N ALA A 67 3.45 -12.81 10.64
CA ALA A 67 2.27 -12.10 11.11
C ALA A 67 2.58 -10.62 11.44
N PRO A 68 1.62 -9.68 11.30
CA PRO A 68 1.85 -8.25 11.52
C PRO A 68 2.47 -7.91 12.89
N GLU A 69 2.11 -8.67 13.92
CA GLU A 69 2.57 -8.47 15.31
C GLU A 69 4.08 -8.67 15.47
N ASN A 70 4.72 -9.38 14.53
CA ASN A 70 6.14 -9.68 14.56
C ASN A 70 7.02 -8.56 13.97
N TYR A 71 6.41 -7.51 13.39
CA TYR A 71 7.14 -6.38 12.83
C TYR A 71 7.03 -5.15 13.72
N HIS A 72 8.17 -4.57 14.08
CA HIS A 72 8.20 -3.37 14.92
C HIS A 72 7.41 -2.22 14.29
N TYR A 73 7.53 -2.02 12.98
CA TYR A 73 6.80 -0.96 12.26
C TYR A 73 5.28 -1.14 12.19
N LEU A 74 4.74 -2.27 12.65
CA LEU A 74 3.30 -2.55 12.65
C LEU A 74 2.71 -2.77 14.05
N ASN A 75 3.53 -3.08 15.06
CA ASN A 75 3.06 -3.48 16.40
C ASN A 75 3.13 -2.38 17.47
N GLN A 76 3.66 -1.20 17.17
CA GLN A 76 3.88 -0.11 18.14
C GLN A 76 2.60 0.58 18.64
N SER A 77 1.51 0.54 17.86
CA SER A 77 0.28 1.30 18.16
C SER A 77 -0.80 0.51 18.87
N ALA A 78 -0.58 -0.78 19.11
CA ALA A 78 -1.61 -1.75 19.53
C ALA A 78 -2.82 -1.86 18.57
N CYS A 79 -2.66 -1.45 17.31
CA CYS A 79 -3.69 -1.55 16.28
C CYS A 79 -3.11 -2.14 14.99
N VAL A 80 -3.38 -3.44 14.76
CA VAL A 80 -2.96 -4.17 13.56
C VAL A 80 -4.10 -4.48 12.59
N ALA A 81 -5.36 -4.43 13.07
CA ALA A 81 -6.55 -4.75 12.28
C ALA A 81 -7.59 -3.64 12.38
N ASP A 82 -8.33 -3.43 11.29
CA ASP A 82 -9.51 -2.57 11.24
C ASP A 82 -10.69 -3.39 10.71
N LYS A 83 -11.73 -3.60 11.53
CA LYS A 83 -12.88 -4.46 11.18
C LYS A 83 -13.67 -3.97 9.97
N THR A 84 -13.49 -2.72 9.55
CA THR A 84 -14.15 -2.17 8.36
C THR A 84 -13.35 -2.41 7.08
N ILE A 85 -12.17 -3.01 7.15
CA ILE A 85 -11.25 -3.19 6.01
C ILE A 85 -10.91 -4.67 5.87
N ASN A 86 -11.09 -5.20 4.66
CA ASN A 86 -10.65 -6.53 4.28
C ASN A 86 -9.28 -6.43 3.61
N ASP A 87 -8.20 -6.59 4.37
CA ASP A 87 -6.83 -6.37 3.88
C ASP A 87 -6.45 -7.38 2.75
N ALA A 88 -6.98 -8.61 2.77
CA ALA A 88 -6.74 -9.60 1.71
C ALA A 88 -7.44 -9.24 0.39
N GLU A 89 -8.65 -8.68 0.47
CA GLU A 89 -9.37 -8.16 -0.71
C GLU A 89 -8.71 -6.90 -1.24
N ALA A 90 -8.32 -5.97 -0.37
CA ALA A 90 -7.59 -4.77 -0.73
C ALA A 90 -6.26 -5.11 -1.44
N PHE A 91 -5.58 -6.19 -1.05
CA PHE A 91 -4.40 -6.66 -1.77
C PHE A 91 -4.72 -7.07 -3.22
N LYS A 92 -5.79 -7.86 -3.42
CA LYS A 92 -6.24 -8.27 -4.77
C LYS A 92 -6.60 -7.06 -5.63
N GLU A 93 -7.28 -6.06 -5.05
CA GLU A 93 -7.60 -4.81 -5.75
C GLU A 93 -6.34 -4.05 -6.17
N VAL A 94 -5.33 -3.96 -5.30
CA VAL A 94 -4.05 -3.30 -5.62
C VAL A 94 -3.33 -4.02 -6.75
N ILE A 95 -3.21 -5.35 -6.70
CA ILE A 95 -2.55 -6.13 -7.77
C ILE A 95 -3.29 -5.95 -9.09
N THR A 96 -4.63 -6.07 -9.07
CA THR A 96 -5.47 -5.85 -10.27
C THR A 96 -5.29 -4.43 -10.81
N ALA A 97 -5.23 -3.42 -9.96
CA ALA A 97 -5.02 -2.04 -10.38
C ALA A 97 -3.63 -1.86 -11.02
N MET A 98 -2.58 -2.48 -10.48
CA MET A 98 -1.24 -2.45 -11.09
C MET A 98 -1.23 -3.10 -12.48
N GLU A 99 -1.95 -4.22 -12.66
CA GLU A 99 -2.10 -4.87 -13.97
C GLU A 99 -2.85 -3.98 -14.97
N VAL A 100 -3.95 -3.33 -14.55
CA VAL A 100 -4.69 -2.37 -15.39
C VAL A 100 -3.81 -1.18 -15.79
N MET A 101 -2.94 -0.73 -14.88
CA MET A 101 -1.95 0.31 -15.12
C MET A 101 -0.72 -0.17 -15.89
N GLN A 102 -0.73 -1.43 -16.36
CA GLN A 102 0.29 -2.04 -17.22
C GLN A 102 1.66 -2.20 -16.55
N PHE A 103 1.71 -2.35 -15.23
CA PHE A 103 2.93 -2.78 -14.55
C PHE A 103 3.25 -4.22 -14.97
N THR A 104 4.53 -4.48 -15.23
CA THR A 104 5.01 -5.83 -15.49
C THR A 104 5.00 -6.66 -14.21
N THR A 105 4.97 -7.99 -14.35
CA THR A 105 5.03 -8.90 -13.20
C THR A 105 6.32 -8.70 -12.38
N GLU A 106 7.42 -8.35 -13.03
CA GLU A 106 8.70 -8.05 -12.37
C GLU A 106 8.63 -6.77 -11.55
N GLU A 107 8.10 -5.67 -12.10
CA GLU A 107 7.91 -4.41 -11.36
C GLU A 107 6.98 -4.58 -10.16
N VAL A 108 5.88 -5.33 -10.32
CA VAL A 108 4.99 -5.66 -9.19
C VAL A 108 5.78 -6.43 -8.14
N GLN A 109 6.53 -7.45 -8.53
CA GLN A 109 7.33 -8.25 -7.60
C GLN A 109 8.39 -7.40 -6.86
N ASP A 110 9.03 -6.46 -7.54
CA ASP A 110 10.01 -5.54 -6.95
C ASP A 110 9.37 -4.59 -5.94
N VAL A 111 8.18 -4.06 -6.23
CA VAL A 111 7.42 -3.24 -5.27
C VAL A 111 7.08 -4.06 -4.02
N LEU A 112 6.59 -5.29 -4.18
CA LEU A 112 6.26 -6.16 -3.04
C LEU A 112 7.52 -6.53 -2.23
N ARG A 113 8.64 -6.80 -2.90
CA ARG A 113 9.93 -7.08 -2.25
C ARG A 113 10.43 -5.87 -1.46
N LEU A 114 10.29 -4.66 -2.00
CA LEU A 114 10.65 -3.42 -1.33
C LEU A 114 9.81 -3.18 -0.07
N LEU A 115 8.50 -3.44 -0.14
CA LEU A 115 7.61 -3.37 1.03
C LEU A 115 7.99 -4.39 2.11
N ALA A 116 8.28 -5.63 1.72
CA ALA A 116 8.79 -6.65 2.64
C ALA A 116 10.12 -6.22 3.28
N GLY A 117 11.03 -5.66 2.48
CA GLY A 117 12.31 -5.12 2.96
C GLY A 117 12.14 -4.02 4.00
N ILE A 118 11.17 -3.10 3.81
CA ILE A 118 10.87 -2.06 4.80
C ILE A 118 10.41 -2.67 6.13
N LEU A 119 9.60 -3.73 6.10
CA LEU A 119 9.17 -4.43 7.31
C LEU A 119 10.34 -5.11 8.03
N HIS A 120 11.27 -5.70 7.29
CA HIS A 120 12.46 -6.36 7.86
C HIS A 120 13.50 -5.39 8.42
N LEU A 121 13.56 -4.16 7.91
CA LEU A 121 14.48 -3.13 8.41
C LEU A 121 14.04 -2.53 9.75
N GLY A 122 12.76 -2.66 10.12
CA GLY A 122 12.17 -2.08 11.32
C GLY A 122 12.08 -3.05 12.49
#